data_AF-A0A9W9WQW1-F1
#
_entry.id   AF-A0A9W9WQW1-F1
#
_cell.length_a   1.000
_cell.length_b   1.000
_cell.length_c   1.000
_cell.angle_alpha   90.00
_cell.angle_beta   90.00
_cell.angle_gamma   90.00
#
_symmetry.space_group_name_H-M   'P 1'
#
loop_
_entity.id
_entity.type
_entity.pdbx_description
1 polymer ?
#
loop_
_entity_poly.entity_id
_entity_poly.type
_entity_poly.pdbx_seq_one_letter_code
_entity_poly.pdbx_strand_id
1 'polypeptide(L)'
;MMARQYEDAIECLNSRRSVAQPDLNQMRGSDDMLKWLELLGYSQADLGRLNVIHVAGTNGKGSTCAYISSILQSCGCKVGLYTSPHLLTIRERIRINGRPIKEETFTTYLFEIWDKLPLQASANMDFPRYLQLLTLLSFHVFLQEGVDVAVYEPHMGGTYDATNVVRSPAVTAVTRIAKDHVRLLGPDLQDIARHKAGIFKSGCRAFSAPQEAEVTKALEQRARELENVTLSFVEPDSSLQVIRFQRENCSLAIEVAKEWISLRKPAKLFSFSEHINRGLRMFDWPGRYQQITEDGNHKWFLDGAHNESGLSTAVSWFAETSTSQR
;
A
#
# COMPACT_ATOMS: atom_id res chain seq x y z
N MET A 1 29.25 19.25 14.68
CA MET A 1 28.08 19.39 13.78
C MET A 1 26.86 19.49 14.67
N MET A 2 25.92 20.41 14.40
CA MET A 2 24.64 20.39 15.12
C MET A 2 23.93 19.06 14.84
N ALA A 3 23.26 18.50 15.85
CA ALA A 3 22.46 17.30 15.67
C ALA A 3 21.29 17.61 14.74
N ARG A 4 21.18 16.89 13.63
CA ARG A 4 20.08 17.05 12.66
C ARG A 4 18.76 16.68 13.33
N GLN A 5 17.76 17.55 13.23
CA GLN A 5 16.44 17.41 13.84
C GLN A 5 15.40 16.88 12.86
N TYR A 6 14.20 16.59 13.36
CA TYR A 6 13.10 16.11 12.54
C TYR A 6 12.67 17.13 11.49
N GLU A 7 12.67 18.41 11.83
CA GLU A 7 12.35 19.50 10.92
C GLU A 7 13.32 19.53 9.73
N ASP A 8 14.63 19.36 9.97
CA ASP A 8 15.65 19.29 8.91
C ASP A 8 15.38 18.12 7.94
N ALA A 9 14.97 16.98 8.49
CA ALA A 9 14.62 15.80 7.70
C ALA A 9 13.39 16.07 6.80
N ILE A 10 12.39 16.78 7.34
CA ILE A 10 11.21 17.18 6.58
C ILE A 10 11.56 18.19 5.48
N GLU A 11 12.45 19.14 5.74
CA GLU A 11 12.94 20.09 4.74
C GLU A 11 13.67 19.37 3.60
N CYS A 12 14.59 18.46 3.93
CA CYS A 12 15.31 17.65 2.95
C CYS A 12 14.34 16.84 2.07
N LEU A 13 13.39 16.15 2.69
CA LEU A 13 12.38 15.40 1.95
C LEU A 13 11.55 16.32 1.02
N ASN A 14 11.06 17.45 1.54
CA ASN A 14 10.23 18.37 0.77
C ASN A 14 10.99 19.07 -0.36
N SER A 15 12.31 19.25 -0.24
CA SER A 15 13.17 19.76 -1.32
C SER A 15 13.12 18.90 -2.60
N ARG A 16 12.70 17.63 -2.49
CA ARG A 16 12.57 16.69 -3.62
C ARG A 16 11.19 16.74 -4.31
N ARG A 17 10.31 17.66 -3.93
CA ARG A 17 9.03 17.86 -4.63
C ARG A 17 9.27 18.53 -5.98
N SER A 18 8.80 17.90 -7.05
CA SER A 18 8.74 18.55 -8.36
C SER A 18 7.57 19.53 -8.41
N VAL A 19 7.79 20.71 -9.01
CA VAL A 19 6.72 21.69 -9.31
C VAL A 19 5.98 21.31 -10.61
N ALA A 20 6.59 20.51 -11.49
CA ALA A 20 6.01 20.11 -12.77
C ALA A 20 5.04 18.92 -12.64
N GLN A 21 3.90 18.99 -13.34
CA GLN A 21 2.96 17.86 -13.45
C GLN A 21 3.62 16.70 -14.24
N PRO A 22 3.48 15.45 -13.80
CA PRO A 22 4.04 14.32 -14.51
C PRO A 22 3.37 14.15 -15.89
N ASP A 23 4.19 13.87 -16.89
CA ASP A 23 3.79 13.42 -18.23
C ASP A 23 3.74 11.88 -18.24
N LEU A 24 2.77 11.30 -18.95
CA LEU A 24 2.64 9.87 -19.23
C LEU A 24 3.95 9.26 -19.75
N ASN A 25 4.64 9.96 -20.64
CA ASN A 25 5.92 9.52 -21.21
C ASN A 25 7.10 9.64 -20.23
N GLN A 26 6.85 10.12 -19.02
CA GLN A 26 7.83 10.36 -17.96
C GLN A 26 7.55 9.55 -16.68
N MET A 27 6.70 8.52 -16.75
CA MET A 27 6.51 7.55 -15.67
C MET A 27 7.78 6.71 -15.47
N ARG A 28 8.73 7.30 -14.76
CA ARG A 28 10.04 6.75 -14.43
C ARG A 28 10.16 6.52 -12.93
N GLY A 29 9.08 6.07 -12.29
CA GLY A 29 9.04 5.93 -10.84
C GLY A 29 10.01 4.84 -10.35
N SER A 30 10.24 3.80 -11.14
CA SER A 30 11.09 2.66 -10.80
C SER A 30 12.49 2.64 -11.46
N ASP A 31 12.75 3.44 -12.50
CA ASP A 31 13.93 3.35 -13.37
C ASP A 31 15.28 3.28 -12.63
N ASP A 32 15.51 4.22 -11.71
CA ASP A 32 16.78 4.31 -10.95
C ASP A 32 16.67 3.74 -9.52
N MET A 33 15.50 3.22 -9.12
CA MET A 33 15.28 2.70 -7.76
C MET A 33 16.30 1.62 -7.38
N LEU A 34 16.68 0.75 -8.32
CA LEU A 34 17.69 -0.28 -8.05
C LEU A 34 19.07 0.30 -7.82
N LYS A 35 19.47 1.28 -8.62
CA LYS A 35 20.80 1.90 -8.47
C LYS A 35 20.88 2.67 -7.16
N TRP A 36 19.81 3.36 -6.77
CA TRP A 36 19.75 4.02 -5.47
C TRP A 36 19.80 3.01 -4.32
N LEU A 37 19.07 1.90 -4.39
CA LEU A 37 19.17 0.83 -3.38
C LEU A 37 20.59 0.24 -3.29
N GLU A 38 21.28 0.06 -4.40
CA GLU A 38 22.69 -0.37 -4.44
C GLU A 38 23.62 0.62 -3.73
N LEU A 39 23.45 1.95 -3.95
CA LEU A 39 24.18 2.99 -3.22
C LEU A 39 23.91 2.95 -1.70
N LEU A 40 22.70 2.55 -1.31
CA LEU A 40 22.34 2.37 0.09
C LEU A 40 22.91 1.07 0.70
N GLY A 41 23.44 0.18 -0.13
CA GLY A 41 24.01 -1.11 0.27
C GLY A 41 23.00 -2.26 0.25
N TYR A 42 21.90 -2.14 -0.49
CA TYR A 42 20.87 -3.17 -0.59
C TYR A 42 20.83 -3.81 -1.97
N SER A 43 20.77 -5.14 -1.99
CA SER A 43 20.58 -5.95 -3.19
C SER A 43 19.10 -6.35 -3.38
N GLN A 44 18.76 -6.92 -4.55
CA GLN A 44 17.46 -7.57 -4.76
C GLN A 44 17.22 -8.74 -3.80
N ALA A 45 18.27 -9.44 -3.36
CA ALA A 45 18.14 -10.52 -2.38
C ALA A 45 17.73 -9.96 -1.00
N ASP A 46 18.24 -8.78 -0.63
CA ASP A 46 17.84 -8.11 0.62
C ASP A 46 16.37 -7.71 0.59
N LEU A 47 15.89 -7.13 -0.52
CA LEU A 47 14.46 -6.85 -0.68
C LEU A 47 13.60 -8.11 -0.57
N GLY A 48 14.10 -9.25 -1.02
CA GLY A 48 13.42 -10.55 -0.90
C GLY A 48 13.15 -10.96 0.55
N ARG A 49 13.97 -10.51 1.51
CA ARG A 49 13.79 -10.78 2.94
C ARG A 49 12.57 -10.10 3.53
N LEU A 50 12.03 -9.06 2.86
CA LEU A 50 10.84 -8.34 3.29
C LEU A 50 9.53 -9.08 2.99
N ASN A 51 9.58 -10.21 2.27
CA ASN A 51 8.41 -11.06 1.98
C ASN A 51 7.18 -10.27 1.51
N VAL A 52 7.39 -9.36 0.55
CA VAL A 52 6.48 -8.26 0.24
C VAL A 52 5.09 -8.74 -0.17
N ILE A 53 4.06 -8.09 0.38
CA ILE A 53 2.69 -8.14 -0.15
C ILE A 53 2.42 -6.82 -0.87
N HIS A 54 2.04 -6.88 -2.14
CA HIS A 54 1.89 -5.69 -2.97
C HIS A 54 0.43 -5.49 -3.39
N VAL A 55 -0.18 -4.35 -3.05
CA VAL A 55 -1.62 -4.11 -3.21
C VAL A 55 -1.89 -2.87 -4.06
N ALA A 56 -2.25 -3.07 -5.32
CA ALA A 56 -2.69 -2.00 -6.23
C ALA A 56 -4.22 -1.86 -6.24
N GLY A 57 -4.75 -0.85 -6.95
CA GLY A 57 -6.18 -0.58 -7.03
C GLY A 57 -6.52 0.90 -7.12
N THR A 58 -7.80 1.24 -7.28
CA THR A 58 -8.26 2.63 -7.20
C THR A 58 -8.77 2.92 -5.80
N ASN A 59 -9.83 2.21 -5.39
CA ASN A 59 -10.46 2.37 -4.09
C ASN A 59 -10.16 1.18 -3.19
N GLY A 60 -9.98 1.42 -1.89
CA GLY A 60 -9.81 0.35 -0.90
C GLY A 60 -8.37 -0.08 -0.62
N LYS A 61 -7.37 0.31 -1.43
CA LYS A 61 -5.94 -0.04 -1.25
C LYS A 61 -5.45 0.07 0.20
N GLY A 62 -5.43 1.30 0.75
CA GLY A 62 -5.00 1.52 2.14
C GLY A 62 -5.81 0.74 3.17
N SER A 63 -7.13 0.54 2.97
CA SER A 63 -7.95 -0.28 3.89
C SER A 63 -7.58 -1.77 3.81
N THR A 64 -7.42 -2.32 2.60
CA THR A 64 -6.96 -3.69 2.40
C THR A 64 -5.56 -3.89 2.99
N CYS A 65 -4.62 -2.97 2.76
CA CYS A 65 -3.28 -3.04 3.36
C CYS A 65 -3.33 -3.00 4.89
N ALA A 66 -4.18 -2.16 5.47
CA ALA A 66 -4.36 -2.06 6.92
C ALA A 66 -4.99 -3.34 7.51
N TYR A 67 -5.97 -3.96 6.82
CA TYR A 67 -6.51 -5.27 7.23
C TYR A 67 -5.45 -6.37 7.17
N ILE A 68 -4.68 -6.45 6.08
CA ILE A 68 -3.56 -7.40 5.95
C ILE A 68 -2.57 -7.19 7.10
N SER A 69 -2.19 -5.93 7.36
CA SER A 69 -1.27 -5.60 8.45
C SER A 69 -1.81 -6.03 9.81
N SER A 70 -3.08 -5.76 10.10
CA SER A 70 -3.70 -6.11 11.38
C SER A 70 -3.82 -7.63 11.57
N ILE A 71 -4.21 -8.35 10.51
CA ILE A 71 -4.30 -9.82 10.52
C ILE A 71 -2.91 -10.42 10.71
N LEU A 72 -1.91 -10.05 9.92
CA LEU A 72 -0.57 -10.63 10.05
C LEU A 72 0.10 -10.27 11.38
N GLN A 73 -0.17 -9.08 11.92
CA GLN A 73 0.26 -8.71 13.27
C GLN A 73 -0.39 -9.60 14.33
N SER A 74 -1.68 -9.91 14.22
CA SER A 74 -2.36 -10.82 15.14
C SER A 74 -1.81 -12.25 15.06
N CYS A 75 -1.21 -12.62 13.91
CA CYS A 75 -0.49 -13.87 13.67
C CYS A 75 0.94 -13.89 14.26
N GLY A 76 1.35 -12.82 14.96
CA GLY A 76 2.65 -12.68 15.62
C GLY A 76 3.77 -12.16 14.72
N CYS A 77 3.47 -11.67 13.52
CA CYS A 77 4.48 -11.08 12.63
C CYS A 77 4.79 -9.62 13.01
N LYS A 78 6.06 -9.21 12.91
CA LYS A 78 6.44 -7.78 12.84
C LYS A 78 6.13 -7.29 11.43
N VAL A 79 5.11 -6.45 11.28
CA VAL A 79 4.61 -6.00 9.98
C VAL A 79 5.06 -4.57 9.69
N GLY A 80 5.72 -4.36 8.56
CA GLY A 80 5.91 -3.05 7.94
C GLY A 80 4.74 -2.74 7.02
N LEU A 81 4.21 -1.52 7.08
CA LEU A 81 3.13 -1.05 6.21
C LEU A 81 3.52 0.28 5.57
N TYR A 82 3.53 0.32 4.24
CA TYR A 82 3.79 1.52 3.44
C TYR A 82 2.54 1.93 2.66
N THR A 83 2.02 3.12 2.95
CA THR A 83 0.74 3.62 2.40
C THR A 83 0.79 5.07 1.96
N SER A 84 -0.19 5.47 1.15
CA SER A 84 -0.32 6.86 0.69
C SER A 84 -1.76 7.27 0.37
N PRO A 85 -2.13 8.56 0.53
CA PRO A 85 -1.40 9.61 1.26
C PRO A 85 -1.45 9.43 2.80
N HIS A 86 -0.80 10.32 3.55
CA HIS A 86 -1.02 10.46 4.99
C HIS A 86 -2.19 11.43 5.25
N LEU A 87 -2.77 11.36 6.46
CA LEU A 87 -3.82 12.28 6.92
C LEU A 87 -3.25 13.47 7.68
N LEU A 88 -2.43 13.23 8.72
CA LEU A 88 -1.93 14.30 9.60
C LEU A 88 -0.42 14.48 9.47
N THR A 89 0.34 13.38 9.57
CA THR A 89 1.81 13.42 9.53
C THR A 89 2.40 12.46 8.49
N ILE A 90 3.50 12.87 7.86
CA ILE A 90 4.20 12.06 6.85
C ILE A 90 4.61 10.68 7.36
N ARG A 91 4.86 10.56 8.68
CA ARG A 91 5.25 9.30 9.32
C ARG A 91 4.17 8.24 9.21
N GLU A 92 2.89 8.61 9.01
CA GLU A 92 1.80 7.67 8.80
C GLU A 92 1.97 6.82 7.53
N ARG A 93 2.79 7.28 6.57
CA ARG A 93 3.12 6.52 5.37
C ARG A 93 4.02 5.32 5.65
N ILE A 94 4.74 5.30 6.77
CA ILE A 94 5.64 4.20 7.15
C ILE A 94 5.28 3.76 8.56
N ARG A 95 4.59 2.64 8.67
CA ARG A 95 4.13 2.08 9.94
C ARG A 95 4.84 0.77 10.24
N ILE A 96 5.08 0.52 11.52
CA ILE A 96 5.48 -0.80 12.03
C ILE A 96 4.44 -1.21 13.07
N ASN A 97 3.86 -2.40 12.89
CA ASN A 97 2.85 -2.96 13.80
C ASN A 97 1.66 -1.99 14.04
N GLY A 98 1.19 -1.38 12.95
CA GLY A 98 0.05 -0.44 12.93
C GLY A 98 0.39 0.99 13.36
N ARG A 99 1.58 1.25 13.91
CA ARG A 99 1.96 2.57 14.43
C ARG A 99 2.91 3.31 13.48
N PRO A 100 2.70 4.62 13.21
CA PRO A 100 3.70 5.44 12.51
C PRO A 100 5.06 5.33 13.20
N ILE A 101 6.15 5.31 12.42
CA ILE A 101 7.49 5.38 13.01
C ILE A 101 7.68 6.69 13.80
N LYS A 102 8.59 6.66 14.78
CA LYS A 102 8.90 7.84 15.60
C LYS A 102 9.69 8.88 14.80
N GLU A 103 9.71 10.11 15.29
CA GLU A 103 10.45 11.21 14.65
C GLU A 103 11.95 10.94 14.67
N GLU A 104 12.48 10.37 15.75
CA GLU A 104 13.89 10.02 15.87
C GLU A 104 14.28 8.94 14.85
N THR A 105 13.43 7.92 14.69
CA THR A 105 13.61 6.85 13.71
C THR A 105 13.55 7.39 12.28
N PHE A 106 12.55 8.23 11.98
CA PHE A 106 12.42 8.87 10.66
C PHE A 106 13.65 9.71 10.33
N THR A 107 14.08 10.56 11.27
CA THR A 107 15.21 11.48 11.10
C THR A 107 16.51 10.72 10.87
N THR A 108 16.80 9.75 11.72
CA THR A 108 18.03 8.93 11.65
C THR A 108 18.11 8.22 10.29
N TYR A 109 17.07 7.47 9.94
CA TYR A 109 17.05 6.69 8.70
C TYR A 109 16.98 7.54 7.45
N LEU A 110 16.29 8.70 7.47
CA LEU A 110 16.31 9.61 6.33
C LEU A 110 17.73 10.11 6.07
N PHE A 111 18.47 10.51 7.10
CA PHE A 111 19.81 11.04 6.91
C PHE A 111 20.84 9.97 6.53
N GLU A 112 20.69 8.74 7.03
CA GLU A 112 21.49 7.59 6.58
C GLU A 112 21.37 7.32 5.08
N ILE A 113 20.18 7.54 4.49
CA ILE A 113 19.98 7.40 3.05
C ILE A 113 20.34 8.69 2.31
N TRP A 114 19.98 9.85 2.84
CA TRP A 114 20.17 11.16 2.19
C TRP A 114 21.64 11.42 1.85
N ASP A 115 22.54 11.13 2.80
CA ASP A 115 23.97 11.36 2.63
C ASP A 115 24.64 10.46 1.58
N LYS A 116 23.97 9.37 1.17
CA LYS A 116 24.46 8.42 0.16
C LYS A 116 23.84 8.64 -1.23
N LEU A 117 22.78 9.44 -1.31
CA LEU A 117 22.01 9.61 -2.54
C LEU A 117 22.48 10.86 -3.31
N PRO A 118 22.41 10.83 -4.66
CA PRO A 118 22.78 11.99 -5.47
C PRO A 118 21.87 13.19 -5.17
N LEU A 119 22.48 14.38 -5.08
CA LEU A 119 21.75 15.64 -4.89
C LEU A 119 21.27 16.24 -6.22
N GLN A 120 21.92 15.87 -7.34
CA GLN A 120 21.64 16.38 -8.68
C GLN A 120 21.65 15.23 -9.69
N ALA A 121 20.98 15.41 -10.82
CA ALA A 121 20.95 14.44 -11.89
C ALA A 121 22.32 14.40 -12.60
N SER A 122 22.73 13.21 -13.01
CA SER A 122 23.90 12.98 -13.86
C SER A 122 23.48 12.31 -15.17
N ALA A 123 24.42 12.13 -16.10
CA ALA A 123 24.15 11.39 -17.34
C ALA A 123 23.72 9.93 -17.10
N ASN A 124 24.09 9.34 -15.95
CA ASN A 124 23.94 7.90 -15.70
C ASN A 124 22.89 7.56 -14.62
N MET A 125 22.47 8.55 -13.84
CA MET A 125 21.55 8.37 -12.71
C MET A 125 20.91 9.71 -12.33
N ASP A 126 19.59 9.71 -12.16
CA ASP A 126 18.86 10.84 -11.61
C ASP A 126 18.93 10.85 -10.07
N PHE A 127 18.38 11.88 -9.43
CA PHE A 127 18.15 11.89 -8.00
C PHE A 127 16.73 11.46 -7.63
N PRO A 128 16.53 10.84 -6.45
CA PRO A 128 15.20 10.38 -6.06
C PRO A 128 14.28 11.56 -5.78
N ARG A 129 13.15 11.60 -6.48
CA ARG A 129 12.06 12.55 -6.23
C ARG A 129 11.31 12.19 -4.96
N TYR A 130 10.47 13.10 -4.47
CA TYR A 130 9.76 12.99 -3.18
C TYR A 130 9.19 11.59 -2.86
N LEU A 131 8.43 10.99 -3.77
CA LEU A 131 7.81 9.69 -3.58
C LEU A 131 8.82 8.52 -3.68
N GLN A 132 9.83 8.65 -4.53
CA GLN A 132 10.91 7.67 -4.65
C GLN A 132 11.76 7.65 -3.39
N LEU A 133 12.11 8.82 -2.85
CA LEU A 133 12.85 8.95 -1.59
C LEU A 133 12.07 8.36 -0.41
N LEU A 134 10.75 8.57 -0.34
CA LEU A 134 9.90 7.92 0.67
C LEU A 134 9.86 6.39 0.53
N THR A 135 9.87 5.87 -0.69
CA THR A 135 9.92 4.42 -0.92
C THR A 135 11.29 3.85 -0.56
N LEU A 136 12.39 4.54 -0.86
CA LEU A 136 13.73 4.16 -0.40
C LEU A 136 13.80 4.15 1.13
N LEU A 137 13.25 5.19 1.78
CA LEU A 137 13.17 5.27 3.23
C LEU A 137 12.37 4.10 3.82
N SER A 138 11.24 3.72 3.21
CA SER A 138 10.45 2.59 3.73
C SER A 138 11.19 1.26 3.60
N PHE A 139 11.87 1.00 2.49
CA PHE A 139 12.72 -0.19 2.36
C PHE A 139 13.83 -0.21 3.42
N HIS A 140 14.53 0.92 3.60
CA HIS A 140 15.58 1.04 4.60
C HIS A 140 15.04 0.80 6.02
N VAL A 141 13.94 1.46 6.39
CA VAL A 141 13.26 1.27 7.69
C VAL A 141 12.93 -0.21 7.90
N PHE A 142 12.25 -0.84 6.95
CA PHE A 142 11.78 -2.22 7.12
C PHE A 142 12.91 -3.24 7.20
N LEU A 143 14.01 -3.02 6.48
CA LEU A 143 15.20 -3.86 6.55
C LEU A 143 15.97 -3.68 7.87
N GLN A 144 16.20 -2.44 8.30
CA GLN A 144 16.89 -2.15 9.57
C GLN A 144 16.09 -2.62 10.78
N GLU A 145 14.76 -2.47 10.72
CA GLU A 145 13.85 -2.91 11.77
C GLU A 145 13.57 -4.41 11.72
N GLY A 146 14.04 -5.14 10.69
CA GLY A 146 13.84 -6.58 10.58
C GLY A 146 12.36 -6.99 10.61
N VAL A 147 11.53 -6.35 9.78
CA VAL A 147 10.12 -6.76 9.65
C VAL A 147 10.03 -8.15 8.98
N ASP A 148 9.07 -8.96 9.41
CA ASP A 148 8.81 -10.28 8.83
C ASP A 148 8.10 -10.18 7.47
N VAL A 149 7.31 -9.12 7.30
CA VAL A 149 6.51 -8.84 6.10
C VAL A 149 6.35 -7.34 5.93
N ALA A 150 6.54 -6.88 4.68
CA ALA A 150 6.23 -5.52 4.28
C ALA A 150 5.03 -5.48 3.33
N VAL A 151 3.99 -4.74 3.70
CA VAL A 151 2.79 -4.52 2.89
C VAL A 151 2.92 -3.17 2.19
N TYR A 152 2.90 -3.16 0.86
CA TYR A 152 3.09 -1.98 0.03
C TYR A 152 1.82 -1.62 -0.73
N GLU A 153 1.43 -0.35 -0.61
CA GLU A 153 0.49 0.33 -1.50
C GLU A 153 1.30 1.20 -2.50
N PRO A 154 1.20 0.97 -3.83
CA PRO A 154 1.73 1.88 -4.83
C PRO A 154 1.13 3.28 -4.69
N HIS A 155 1.92 4.31 -4.97
CA HIS A 155 1.44 5.69 -4.99
C HIS A 155 0.45 5.93 -6.12
N MET A 156 0.77 5.38 -7.31
CA MET A 156 -0.05 5.55 -8.48
C MET A 156 0.13 4.38 -9.44
N GLY A 157 -1.00 3.83 -9.88
CA GLY A 157 -0.99 2.76 -10.86
C GLY A 157 -0.37 1.47 -10.29
N GLY A 158 0.84 1.13 -10.73
CA GLY A 158 1.49 -0.15 -10.44
C GLY A 158 2.78 -0.37 -11.25
N THR A 159 2.68 -0.48 -12.59
CA THR A 159 3.81 -0.82 -13.49
C THR A 159 5.07 -0.01 -13.23
N TYR A 160 4.97 1.31 -13.27
CA TYR A 160 6.11 2.22 -13.13
C TYR A 160 6.26 2.82 -11.73
N ASP A 161 5.50 2.32 -10.75
CA ASP A 161 5.55 2.84 -9.39
C ASP A 161 6.90 2.48 -8.71
N ALA A 162 7.41 3.37 -7.87
CA ALA A 162 8.67 3.17 -7.16
C ALA A 162 8.68 1.89 -6.30
N THR A 163 7.52 1.48 -5.80
CA THR A 163 7.33 0.25 -5.00
C THR A 163 7.46 -1.02 -5.86
N ASN A 164 7.26 -0.95 -7.18
CA ASN A 164 7.30 -2.10 -8.09
C ASN A 164 8.72 -2.59 -8.44
N VAL A 165 9.73 -2.09 -7.74
CA VAL A 165 11.13 -2.54 -7.85
C VAL A 165 11.36 -3.95 -7.30
N VAL A 166 10.48 -4.42 -6.43
CA VAL A 166 10.52 -5.77 -5.85
C VAL A 166 10.19 -6.79 -6.93
N ARG A 167 11.16 -7.65 -7.29
CA ARG A 167 11.00 -8.63 -8.38
C ARG A 167 10.11 -9.81 -8.02
N SER A 168 10.16 -10.25 -6.76
CA SER A 168 9.46 -11.45 -6.29
C SER A 168 8.68 -11.16 -5.00
N PRO A 169 7.57 -10.38 -5.07
CA PRO A 169 6.65 -10.28 -3.96
C PRO A 169 6.07 -11.65 -3.63
N ALA A 170 5.73 -11.90 -2.36
CA ALA A 170 5.12 -13.14 -1.90
C ALA A 170 3.68 -13.28 -2.41
N VAL A 171 2.90 -12.19 -2.39
CA VAL A 171 1.51 -12.14 -2.87
C VAL A 171 1.24 -10.77 -3.48
N THR A 172 0.44 -10.74 -4.54
CA THR A 172 -0.05 -9.49 -5.15
C THR A 172 -1.57 -9.43 -5.10
N ALA A 173 -2.12 -8.22 -4.93
CA ALA A 173 -3.56 -8.02 -4.86
C ALA A 173 -3.99 -6.74 -5.57
N VAL A 174 -5.17 -6.77 -6.19
CA VAL A 174 -5.80 -5.62 -6.83
C VAL A 174 -7.16 -5.35 -6.20
N THR A 175 -7.30 -4.23 -5.49
CA THR A 175 -8.60 -3.77 -5.00
C THR A 175 -9.45 -3.22 -6.15
N ARG A 176 -10.68 -2.78 -5.88
CA ARG A 176 -11.58 -2.27 -6.91
C ARG A 176 -10.93 -1.19 -7.78
N ILE A 177 -11.02 -1.37 -9.09
CA ILE A 177 -10.56 -0.42 -10.09
C ILE A 177 -11.73 0.45 -10.53
N ALA A 178 -11.48 1.76 -10.56
CA ALA A 178 -12.39 2.77 -11.06
C ALA A 178 -11.57 3.84 -11.79
N LYS A 179 -12.26 4.70 -12.54
CA LYS A 179 -11.64 5.84 -13.21
C LYS A 179 -10.97 6.74 -12.20
N ASP A 180 -9.66 6.91 -12.36
CA ASP A 180 -8.82 7.74 -11.51
C ASP A 180 -7.52 8.03 -12.24
N HIS A 181 -6.93 9.20 -11.99
CA HIS A 181 -5.68 9.64 -12.63
C HIS A 181 -5.67 9.49 -14.16
N VAL A 182 -6.78 9.80 -14.84
CA VAL A 182 -6.97 9.60 -16.29
C VAL A 182 -5.86 10.22 -17.15
N ARG A 183 -5.33 11.38 -16.75
CA ARG A 183 -4.21 12.04 -17.46
C ARG A 183 -2.91 11.23 -17.45
N LEU A 184 -2.78 10.31 -16.50
CA LEU A 184 -1.56 9.55 -16.18
C LEU A 184 -1.73 8.05 -16.42
N LEU A 185 -2.93 7.50 -16.33
CA LEU A 185 -3.16 6.07 -16.51
C LEU A 185 -3.93 5.73 -17.78
N GLY A 186 -4.34 6.74 -18.55
CA GLY A 186 -5.16 6.59 -19.73
C GLY A 186 -6.65 6.87 -19.47
N PRO A 187 -7.43 7.14 -20.52
CA PRO A 187 -8.87 7.44 -20.42
C PRO A 187 -9.73 6.23 -20.09
N ASP A 188 -9.25 5.03 -20.41
CA ASP A 188 -10.05 3.81 -20.38
C ASP A 188 -9.75 2.97 -19.14
N LEU A 189 -10.79 2.34 -18.58
CA LEU A 189 -10.65 1.44 -17.44
C LEU A 189 -9.69 0.28 -17.74
N GLN A 190 -9.59 -0.13 -19.01
CA GLN A 190 -8.65 -1.14 -19.45
C GLN A 190 -7.19 -0.73 -19.27
N ASP A 191 -6.83 0.52 -19.58
CA ASP A 191 -5.46 1.03 -19.43
C ASP A 191 -5.08 1.17 -17.96
N ILE A 192 -6.01 1.70 -17.16
CA ILE A 192 -5.89 1.77 -15.71
C ILE A 192 -5.67 0.37 -15.12
N ALA A 193 -6.43 -0.63 -15.59
CA ALA A 193 -6.30 -2.01 -15.15
C ALA A 193 -4.97 -2.63 -15.53
N ARG A 194 -4.50 -2.44 -16.77
CA ARG A 194 -3.17 -2.89 -17.22
C ARG A 194 -2.06 -2.32 -16.35
N HIS A 195 -2.12 -1.02 -16.05
CA HIS A 195 -1.10 -0.37 -15.25
C HIS A 195 -1.11 -0.85 -13.80
N LYS A 196 -2.28 -1.13 -13.22
CA LYS A 196 -2.38 -1.68 -11.85
C LYS A 196 -1.95 -3.15 -11.80
N ALA A 197 -2.31 -3.94 -12.80
CA ALA A 197 -1.85 -5.33 -12.95
C ALA A 197 -0.34 -5.45 -13.22
N GLY A 198 0.35 -4.34 -13.50
CA GLY A 198 1.82 -4.31 -13.60
C GLY A 198 2.57 -4.72 -12.33
N ILE A 199 1.89 -4.80 -11.19
CA ILE A 199 2.46 -5.36 -9.97
C ILE A 199 2.50 -6.89 -9.96
N PHE A 200 1.76 -7.57 -10.83
CA PHE A 200 1.81 -9.03 -10.97
C PHE A 200 3.20 -9.44 -11.44
N LYS A 201 3.76 -10.49 -10.83
CA LYS A 201 5.10 -11.02 -11.11
C LYS A 201 5.04 -12.52 -11.31
N SER A 202 5.88 -13.06 -12.19
CA SER A 202 5.96 -14.50 -12.46
C SER A 202 6.17 -15.30 -11.17
N GLY A 203 5.48 -16.44 -11.06
CA GLY A 203 5.52 -17.34 -9.90
C GLY A 203 4.83 -16.82 -8.64
N CYS A 204 4.16 -15.66 -8.69
CA CYS A 204 3.45 -15.07 -7.56
C CYS A 204 1.93 -15.32 -7.68
N ARG A 205 1.28 -15.61 -6.54
CA ARG A 205 -0.18 -15.66 -6.47
C ARG A 205 -0.75 -14.24 -6.58
N ALA A 206 -1.77 -14.09 -7.41
CA ALA A 206 -2.49 -12.83 -7.58
C ALA A 206 -3.94 -12.96 -7.11
N PHE A 207 -4.42 -11.94 -6.41
CA PHE A 207 -5.83 -11.82 -6.02
C PHE A 207 -6.43 -10.52 -6.55
N SER A 208 -7.74 -10.51 -6.76
CA SER A 208 -8.48 -9.29 -7.05
C SER A 208 -9.81 -9.28 -6.29
N ALA A 209 -10.28 -8.10 -5.91
CA ALA A 209 -11.72 -7.90 -5.64
C ALA A 209 -12.53 -8.14 -6.94
N PRO A 210 -13.85 -8.36 -6.89
CA PRO A 210 -14.67 -8.49 -8.08
C PRO A 210 -14.63 -7.21 -8.92
N GLN A 211 -14.52 -7.35 -10.24
CA GLN A 211 -14.37 -6.23 -11.17
C GLN A 211 -15.43 -6.27 -12.27
N GLU A 212 -15.58 -5.16 -12.98
CA GLU A 212 -16.36 -5.11 -14.22
C GLU A 212 -15.68 -5.93 -15.33
N ALA A 213 -16.47 -6.41 -16.29
CA ALA A 213 -16.01 -7.39 -17.28
C ALA A 213 -14.75 -6.97 -18.05
N GLU A 214 -14.64 -5.69 -18.42
CA GLU A 214 -13.47 -5.18 -19.14
C GLU A 214 -12.19 -5.15 -18.28
N VAL A 215 -12.32 -4.84 -16.99
CA VAL A 215 -11.22 -4.84 -16.03
C VAL A 215 -10.81 -6.27 -15.72
N THR A 216 -11.78 -7.17 -15.47
CA THR A 216 -11.55 -8.62 -15.29
C THR A 216 -10.72 -9.17 -16.45
N LYS A 217 -11.13 -8.90 -17.69
CA LYS A 217 -10.41 -9.34 -18.88
C LYS A 217 -8.98 -8.80 -18.94
N ALA A 218 -8.76 -7.55 -18.56
CA ALA A 218 -7.42 -6.95 -18.53
C ALA A 218 -6.51 -7.59 -17.46
N LEU A 219 -7.03 -7.84 -16.25
CA LEU A 219 -6.28 -8.51 -15.18
C LEU A 219 -5.93 -9.95 -15.56
N GLU A 220 -6.89 -10.71 -16.11
CA GLU A 220 -6.68 -12.08 -16.59
C GLU A 220 -5.71 -12.15 -17.75
N GLN A 221 -5.79 -11.22 -18.70
CA GLN A 221 -4.82 -11.12 -19.79
C GLN A 221 -3.43 -10.91 -19.23
N ARG A 222 -3.26 -9.96 -18.29
CA ARG A 222 -1.95 -9.69 -17.70
C ARG A 222 -1.40 -10.89 -16.92
N ALA A 223 -2.26 -11.61 -16.18
CA ALA A 223 -1.85 -12.82 -15.48
C ALA A 223 -1.39 -13.92 -16.46
N ARG A 224 -2.06 -14.09 -17.61
CA ARG A 224 -1.69 -15.08 -18.64
C ARG A 224 -0.38 -14.76 -19.37
N GLU A 225 0.00 -13.49 -19.45
CA GLU A 225 1.29 -13.06 -20.03
C GLU A 225 2.48 -13.42 -19.13
N LEU A 226 2.24 -13.78 -17.87
CA LEU A 226 3.26 -14.08 -16.87
C LEU A 226 3.33 -15.58 -16.60
N GLU A 227 4.53 -16.07 -16.35
CA GLU A 227 4.76 -17.48 -16.05
C GLU A 227 4.28 -17.82 -14.63
N ASN A 228 3.54 -18.92 -14.48
CA ASN A 228 3.13 -19.46 -13.18
C ASN A 228 2.38 -18.46 -12.28
N VAL A 229 1.56 -17.57 -12.87
CA VAL A 229 0.67 -16.68 -12.13
C VAL A 229 -0.74 -17.23 -12.14
N THR A 230 -1.29 -17.53 -10.98
CA THR A 230 -2.72 -17.83 -10.83
C THR A 230 -3.40 -16.61 -10.24
N LEU A 231 -4.41 -16.08 -10.94
CA LEU A 231 -5.28 -15.01 -10.48
C LEU A 231 -6.57 -15.59 -9.89
N SER A 232 -7.02 -15.08 -8.75
CA SER A 232 -8.32 -15.42 -8.17
C SER A 232 -9.10 -14.19 -7.74
N PHE A 233 -10.38 -14.16 -8.08
CA PHE A 233 -11.32 -13.13 -7.65
C PHE A 233 -11.95 -13.53 -6.32
N VAL A 234 -11.94 -12.61 -5.35
CA VAL A 234 -12.39 -12.86 -3.97
C VAL A 234 -13.73 -12.17 -3.76
N GLU A 235 -14.79 -12.95 -3.60
CA GLU A 235 -16.12 -12.42 -3.34
C GLU A 235 -16.24 -11.85 -1.91
N PRO A 236 -16.99 -10.74 -1.71
CA PRO A 236 -17.25 -10.19 -0.39
C PRO A 236 -18.02 -11.17 0.50
N ASP A 237 -17.48 -11.45 1.67
CA ASP A 237 -18.11 -12.30 2.67
C ASP A 237 -19.07 -11.47 3.53
N SER A 238 -20.36 -11.72 3.33
CA SER A 238 -21.46 -11.04 4.04
C SER A 238 -21.53 -11.38 5.54
N SER A 239 -20.91 -12.48 5.97
CA SER A 239 -20.89 -12.94 7.37
C SER A 239 -19.87 -12.17 8.23
N LEU A 240 -18.92 -11.46 7.60
CA LEU A 240 -17.90 -10.69 8.30
C LEU A 240 -18.52 -9.57 9.14
N GLN A 241 -18.12 -9.56 10.42
CA GLN A 241 -18.52 -8.58 11.43
C GLN A 241 -17.69 -7.29 11.33
N VAL A 242 -17.63 -6.73 10.12
CA VAL A 242 -17.01 -5.45 9.81
C VAL A 242 -18.04 -4.52 9.18
N ILE A 243 -17.74 -3.22 9.11
CA ILE A 243 -18.58 -2.24 8.41
C ILE A 243 -18.86 -2.77 6.99
N ARG A 244 -20.14 -2.78 6.58
CA ARG A 244 -20.57 -3.36 5.29
C ARG A 244 -19.72 -2.88 4.10
N PHE A 245 -19.42 -1.59 4.08
CA PHE A 245 -18.63 -0.92 3.03
C PHE A 245 -17.13 -1.27 3.04
N GLN A 246 -16.67 -2.01 4.05
CA GLN A 246 -15.31 -2.55 4.14
C GLN A 246 -15.24 -4.06 3.89
N ARG A 247 -16.37 -4.75 3.68
CA ARG A 247 -16.39 -6.22 3.52
C ARG A 247 -15.57 -6.70 2.34
N GLU A 248 -15.66 -6.05 1.18
CA GLU A 248 -14.85 -6.39 0.00
C GLU A 248 -13.34 -6.28 0.32
N ASN A 249 -12.91 -5.14 0.87
CA ASN A 249 -11.51 -4.91 1.25
C ASN A 249 -11.02 -5.92 2.28
N CYS A 250 -11.88 -6.26 3.25
CA CYS A 250 -11.59 -7.22 4.32
C CYS A 250 -11.51 -8.66 3.79
N SER A 251 -12.42 -9.09 2.93
CA SER A 251 -12.41 -10.42 2.31
C SER A 251 -11.16 -10.62 1.47
N LEU A 252 -10.80 -9.64 0.64
CA LEU A 252 -9.56 -9.68 -0.13
C LEU A 252 -8.33 -9.75 0.78
N ALA A 253 -8.30 -8.94 1.85
CA ALA A 253 -7.21 -8.95 2.82
C ALA A 253 -7.05 -10.30 3.53
N ILE A 254 -8.15 -10.97 3.88
CA ILE A 254 -8.14 -12.28 4.52
C ILE A 254 -7.51 -13.33 3.60
N GLU A 255 -7.90 -13.39 2.33
CA GLU A 255 -7.34 -14.38 1.39
C GLU A 255 -5.86 -14.12 1.09
N VAL A 256 -5.48 -12.85 0.95
CA VAL A 256 -4.06 -12.46 0.79
C VAL A 256 -3.24 -12.84 2.02
N ALA A 257 -3.75 -12.59 3.23
CA ALA A 257 -3.07 -12.97 4.46
C ALA A 257 -2.97 -14.50 4.62
N LYS A 258 -4.02 -15.25 4.28
CA LYS A 258 -4.01 -16.73 4.28
C LYS A 258 -2.95 -17.28 3.35
N GLU A 259 -2.87 -16.77 2.12
CA GLU A 259 -1.85 -17.16 1.15
C GLU A 259 -0.44 -16.86 1.68
N TRP A 260 -0.22 -15.65 2.20
CA TRP A 260 1.10 -15.30 2.73
C TRP A 260 1.50 -16.22 3.90
N ILE A 261 0.57 -16.53 4.81
CA ILE A 261 0.83 -17.42 5.95
C ILE A 261 1.12 -18.85 5.45
N SER A 262 0.38 -19.36 4.46
CA SER A 262 0.57 -20.72 3.94
C SER A 262 1.96 -20.91 3.33
N LEU A 263 2.51 -19.87 2.72
CA LEU A 263 3.87 -19.85 2.17
C LEU A 263 4.97 -19.84 3.24
N ARG A 264 4.66 -19.47 4.49
CA ARG A 264 5.67 -19.16 5.53
C ARG A 264 5.56 -19.96 6.81
N LYS A 265 4.35 -20.42 7.19
CA LYS A 265 4.10 -21.20 8.40
C LYS A 265 3.43 -22.52 8.04
N PRO A 266 3.88 -23.67 8.59
CA PRO A 266 3.20 -24.94 8.36
C PRO A 266 1.77 -24.88 8.89
N ALA A 267 0.79 -25.15 8.02
CA ALA A 267 -0.65 -25.02 8.29
C ALA A 267 -1.18 -25.82 9.51
N LYS A 268 -0.41 -26.79 10.02
CA LYS A 268 -0.83 -27.69 11.10
C LYS A 268 -0.83 -27.08 12.52
N LEU A 269 -0.27 -25.88 12.71
CA LEU A 269 -0.14 -25.23 14.03
C LEU A 269 -0.90 -23.90 14.15
N PHE A 270 -1.71 -23.54 13.16
CA PHE A 270 -2.25 -22.18 13.05
C PHE A 270 -3.80 -22.17 12.98
N SER A 271 -4.45 -21.68 14.03
CA SER A 271 -5.90 -21.41 14.03
C SER A 271 -6.17 -20.11 13.26
N PHE A 272 -6.29 -20.23 11.93
CA PHE A 272 -6.53 -19.07 11.06
C PHE A 272 -7.71 -18.22 11.51
N SER A 273 -8.81 -18.85 11.91
CA SER A 273 -10.04 -18.15 12.29
C SER A 273 -9.86 -17.28 13.54
N GLU A 274 -9.13 -17.74 14.55
CA GLU A 274 -8.90 -16.97 15.77
C GLU A 274 -8.04 -15.73 15.50
N HIS A 275 -6.93 -15.90 14.79
CA HIS A 275 -6.03 -14.81 14.44
C HIS A 275 -6.70 -13.80 13.52
N ILE A 276 -7.43 -14.25 12.48
CA ILE A 276 -8.22 -13.36 11.62
C ILE A 276 -9.19 -12.54 12.47
N ASN A 277 -10.03 -13.18 13.29
CA ASN A 277 -11.00 -12.47 14.12
C ASN A 277 -10.36 -11.47 15.09
N ARG A 278 -9.20 -11.82 15.67
CA ARG A 278 -8.42 -10.89 16.48
C ARG A 278 -7.90 -9.70 15.67
N GLY A 279 -7.38 -9.95 14.47
CA GLY A 279 -6.92 -8.91 13.55
C GLY A 279 -8.05 -7.97 13.12
N LEU A 280 -9.24 -8.50 12.86
CA LEU A 280 -10.41 -7.67 12.53
C LEU A 280 -10.84 -6.79 13.71
N ARG A 281 -10.78 -7.29 14.96
CA ARG A 281 -11.06 -6.48 16.16
C ARG A 281 -10.00 -5.41 16.44
N MET A 282 -8.75 -5.67 16.06
CA MET A 282 -7.63 -4.73 16.22
C MET A 282 -7.50 -3.74 15.06
N PHE A 283 -8.26 -3.93 13.99
CA PHE A 283 -8.20 -3.08 12.81
C PHE A 283 -8.55 -1.64 13.19
N ASP A 284 -7.64 -0.72 12.88
CA ASP A 284 -7.83 0.71 12.99
C ASP A 284 -7.24 1.39 11.76
N TRP A 285 -8.06 2.21 11.10
CA TRP A 285 -7.67 2.95 9.91
C TRP A 285 -8.37 4.31 9.87
N PRO A 286 -7.77 5.34 10.48
CA PRO A 286 -8.37 6.67 10.58
C PRO A 286 -8.78 7.24 9.21
N GLY A 287 -9.84 8.06 9.20
CA GLY A 287 -10.35 8.71 8.00
C GLY A 287 -11.03 7.78 6.98
N ARG A 288 -11.40 6.56 7.36
CA ARG A 288 -12.22 5.65 6.53
C ARG A 288 -13.41 5.12 7.31
N TYR A 289 -14.61 5.55 6.91
CA TYR A 289 -15.86 5.24 7.58
C TYR A 289 -15.81 5.46 9.11
N GLN A 290 -15.07 6.49 9.54
CA GLN A 290 -14.76 6.74 10.94
C GLN A 290 -15.87 7.58 11.57
N GLN A 291 -16.33 7.17 12.75
CA GLN A 291 -17.28 7.93 13.56
C GLN A 291 -16.58 8.42 14.81
N ILE A 292 -16.71 9.71 15.10
CA ILE A 292 -16.21 10.32 16.34
C ILE A 292 -17.40 10.97 17.04
N THR A 293 -17.59 10.66 18.32
CA THR A 293 -18.60 11.31 19.16
C THR A 293 -17.86 12.18 20.15
N GLU A 294 -18.12 13.49 20.10
CA GLU A 294 -17.47 14.48 20.95
C GLU A 294 -18.53 15.14 21.84
N ASP A 295 -18.24 15.19 23.15
CA ASP A 295 -19.04 15.85 24.18
C ASP A 295 -20.53 15.48 24.25
N GLY A 296 -20.92 14.32 23.70
CA GLY A 296 -22.29 13.78 23.71
C GLY A 296 -23.29 14.52 22.81
N ASN A 297 -22.92 15.67 22.24
CA ASN A 297 -23.81 16.53 21.44
C ASN A 297 -23.49 16.52 19.95
N HIS A 298 -22.26 16.15 19.57
CA HIS A 298 -21.84 16.16 18.17
C HIS A 298 -21.31 14.79 17.76
N LYS A 299 -21.74 14.36 16.59
CA LYS A 299 -21.26 13.14 15.95
C LYS A 299 -20.66 13.49 14.59
N TRP A 300 -19.37 13.25 14.46
CA TRP A 300 -18.59 13.46 13.27
C TRP A 300 -18.47 12.17 12.46
N PHE A 301 -18.58 12.28 11.14
CA PHE A 301 -18.42 11.19 10.18
C PHE A 301 -17.30 11.57 9.23
N LEU A 302 -16.17 10.86 9.29
CA LEU A 302 -14.96 11.17 8.54
C LEU A 302 -14.70 10.11 7.49
N ASP A 303 -14.59 10.51 6.22
CA ASP A 303 -14.13 9.67 5.12
C ASP A 303 -13.30 10.46 4.11
N GLY A 304 -12.13 9.93 3.72
CA GLY A 304 -11.25 10.52 2.70
C GLY A 304 -11.63 10.23 1.25
N ALA A 305 -12.91 10.04 0.94
CA ALA A 305 -13.40 9.80 -0.42
C ALA A 305 -13.12 11.02 -1.30
N HIS A 306 -12.54 10.80 -2.48
CA HIS A 306 -12.04 11.88 -3.35
C HIS A 306 -12.24 11.62 -4.85
N ASN A 307 -12.95 10.54 -5.20
CA ASN A 307 -13.38 10.24 -6.57
C ASN A 307 -14.86 9.86 -6.56
N GLU A 308 -15.49 9.86 -7.74
CA GLU A 308 -16.94 9.64 -7.89
C GLU A 308 -17.43 8.34 -7.24
N SER A 309 -16.73 7.23 -7.50
CA SER A 309 -17.06 5.92 -6.91
C SER A 309 -16.93 5.92 -5.38
N GLY A 310 -15.86 6.51 -4.84
CA GLY A 310 -15.63 6.61 -3.39
C GLY A 310 -16.66 7.50 -2.72
N LEU A 311 -17.01 8.65 -3.33
CA LEU A 311 -17.99 9.59 -2.81
C LEU A 311 -19.39 8.95 -2.72
N SER A 312 -19.82 8.27 -3.78
CA SER A 312 -21.11 7.54 -3.78
C SER A 312 -21.19 6.51 -2.64
N THR A 313 -20.09 5.80 -2.40
CA THR A 313 -19.98 4.81 -1.31
C THR A 313 -20.01 5.47 0.07
N ALA A 314 -19.27 6.57 0.25
CA ALA A 314 -19.23 7.32 1.51
C ALA A 314 -20.58 7.98 1.84
N VAL A 315 -21.30 8.52 0.84
CA VAL A 315 -22.65 9.06 1.02
C VAL A 315 -23.62 7.97 1.45
N SER A 316 -23.56 6.80 0.82
CA SER A 316 -24.39 5.65 1.19
C SER A 316 -24.11 5.20 2.64
N TRP A 317 -22.84 5.15 3.02
CA TRP A 317 -22.44 4.84 4.39
C TRP A 317 -22.97 5.87 5.40
N PHE A 318 -22.82 7.16 5.10
CA PHE A 318 -23.32 8.22 5.95
C PHE A 318 -24.84 8.14 6.11
N ALA A 319 -25.57 7.98 5.01
CA ALA A 319 -27.03 7.88 5.02
C ALA A 319 -27.53 6.72 5.89
N GLU A 320 -26.93 5.54 5.74
CA GLU A 320 -27.32 4.36 6.52
C GLU A 320 -26.95 4.48 8.00
N THR A 321 -25.77 5.02 8.30
CA THR A 321 -25.27 5.05 9.67
C THR A 321 -25.89 6.19 10.48
N SER A 322 -26.27 7.29 9.83
CA SER A 322 -26.97 8.42 10.47
C SER A 322 -28.45 8.15 10.71
N THR A 323 -29.09 7.29 9.91
CA THR A 323 -30.51 6.91 10.05
C THR A 323 -30.71 5.75 11.01
N SER A 324 -29.82 4.74 11.02
CA SER A 324 -29.91 3.57 11.91
C SER A 324 -29.73 3.88 13.41
N GLN A 325 -29.51 5.15 13.76
CA GLN A 325 -29.29 5.60 15.15
C GLN A 325 -30.25 6.73 15.58
N ARG A 326 -31.31 6.97 14.79
CA ARG A 326 -32.50 7.74 15.21
C ARG A 326 -33.56 6.80 15.74
#